data_AF-A0A970LHK7-F1
#
_entry.id   AF-A0A970LHK7-F1
#
_cell.length_a   1.000
_cell.length_b   1.000
_cell.length_c   1.000
_cell.angle_alpha   90.00
_cell.angle_beta   90.00
_cell.angle_gamma   90.00
#
_symmetry.space_group_name_H-M   'P 1'
#
loop_
_entity.id
_entity.type
_entity.pdbx_description
1 polymer ?
#
loop_
_entity_poly.entity_id
_entity_poly.type
_entity_poly.pdbx_seq_one_letter_code
_entity_poly.pdbx_strand_id
1 'polypeptide(L)'
;KDWMPDPMRGGFNLCTDGHALPYSLEDSLLEGQQQDIDYLLGHTSNEGIDPDKVPVGRVSMAAALRAWGRLQLEQGKKPAYLYCFDRQMPGDDAGAFHSSELWYEFGTLDRCWRPFVAEDHQLSDTILGFWTNFAKTGNPNGEGLPVWKPFLEDRLQMRLGIDGCTMVDYDTEGGLTKLEDALLGR
;
A
#
# COMPACT_ATOMS: atom_id res chain seq x y z
N LYS A 1 21.20 -22.64 24.71
CA LYS A 1 20.09 -23.12 23.84
C LYS A 1 19.32 -21.85 23.54
N ASP A 2 19.56 -21.14 22.45
CA ASP A 2 19.61 -21.64 21.07
C ASP A 2 20.54 -20.78 20.20
N TRP A 3 21.44 -21.45 19.49
CA TRP A 3 22.36 -20.87 18.52
C TRP A 3 21.97 -21.34 17.11
N MET A 4 20.66 -21.38 16.84
CA MET A 4 20.16 -21.58 15.48
C MET A 4 20.04 -20.19 14.82
N PRO A 5 20.81 -19.91 13.75
CA PRO A 5 20.60 -18.69 12.99
C PRO A 5 19.20 -18.74 12.37
N ASP A 6 18.39 -17.72 12.64
CA ASP A 6 17.19 -17.44 11.85
C ASP A 6 17.65 -17.24 10.39
N PRO A 7 17.22 -18.09 9.44
CA PRO A 7 17.64 -17.99 8.05
C PRO A 7 17.21 -16.67 7.36
N MET A 8 16.35 -15.86 8.01
CA MET A 8 15.97 -14.52 7.57
C MET A 8 16.75 -13.38 8.26
N ARG A 9 17.62 -13.68 9.25
CA ARG A 9 18.49 -12.68 9.91
C ARG A 9 19.90 -12.58 9.30
N GLY A 10 20.20 -13.35 8.26
CA GLY A 10 21.48 -13.30 7.55
C GLY A 10 21.47 -12.27 6.42
N GLY A 11 21.55 -10.97 6.72
CA GLY A 11 21.64 -9.93 5.70
C GLY A 11 21.86 -8.52 6.25
N PHE A 12 22.40 -7.62 5.42
CA PHE A 12 22.44 -6.18 5.69
C PHE A 12 21.03 -5.61 5.54
N ASN A 13 20.48 -5.04 6.60
CA ASN A 13 19.13 -4.49 6.65
C ASN A 13 19.17 -3.07 7.24
N LEU A 14 18.04 -2.36 7.17
CA LEU A 14 17.86 -1.10 7.89
C LEU A 14 18.16 -1.31 9.37
N CYS A 15 18.93 -0.40 9.95
CA CYS A 15 19.23 -0.37 11.38
C CYS A 15 19.18 1.07 11.88
N THR A 16 18.85 1.23 13.16
CA THR A 16 18.99 2.51 13.85
C THR A 16 20.48 2.82 13.99
N ASP A 17 20.96 3.76 13.19
CA ASP A 17 22.38 4.13 13.09
C ASP A 17 22.69 5.44 13.84
N GLY A 18 21.67 6.13 14.36
CA GLY A 18 21.82 7.42 15.03
C GLY A 18 22.03 8.59 14.06
N HIS A 19 21.96 8.36 12.74
CA HIS A 19 22.21 9.38 11.72
C HIS A 19 21.11 9.41 10.64
N ALA A 20 21.04 8.39 9.79
CA ALA A 20 19.96 8.28 8.80
C ALA A 20 18.63 7.85 9.45
N LEU A 21 18.71 6.94 10.42
CA LEU A 21 17.62 6.50 11.28
C LEU A 21 18.02 6.78 12.74
N PRO A 22 17.75 7.99 13.26
CA PRO A 22 18.14 8.36 14.62
C PRO A 22 17.37 7.59 15.70
N TYR A 23 16.19 7.08 15.36
CA TYR A 23 15.33 6.28 16.24
C TYR A 23 15.01 4.93 15.60
N SER A 24 14.47 4.01 16.39
CA SER A 24 13.85 2.80 15.82
C SER A 24 12.66 3.18 14.94
N LEU A 25 12.25 2.30 14.03
CA LEU A 25 11.05 2.53 13.23
C LEU A 25 9.82 2.64 14.13
N GLU A 26 9.74 1.82 15.18
CA GLU A 26 8.65 1.83 16.15
C GLU A 26 8.58 3.16 16.93
N ASP A 27 9.71 3.61 17.50
CA ASP A 27 9.76 4.91 18.19
C ASP A 27 9.47 6.06 17.24
N SER A 28 9.97 6.01 16.00
CA SER A 28 9.71 7.05 14.99
C SER A 28 8.22 7.18 14.69
N LEU A 29 7.50 6.06 14.63
CA LEU A 29 6.06 6.03 14.39
C LEU A 29 5.30 6.55 15.61
N LEU A 30 5.53 5.96 16.78
CA LEU A 30 4.78 6.26 18.00
C LEU A 30 4.97 7.70 18.47
N GLU A 31 6.20 8.23 18.37
CA GLU A 31 6.55 9.61 18.73
C GLU A 31 6.24 10.62 17.62
N GLY A 32 5.67 10.17 16.50
CA GLY A 32 5.24 11.04 15.41
C GLY A 32 6.40 11.76 14.72
N GLN A 33 7.56 11.13 14.56
CA GLN A 33 8.74 11.72 13.91
C GLN A 33 8.64 11.78 12.39
N GLN A 34 7.71 11.05 11.77
CA GLN A 34 7.46 11.12 10.34
C GLN A 34 6.99 12.52 9.91
N GLN A 35 7.39 12.93 8.72
CA GLN A 35 7.09 14.27 8.19
C GLN A 35 5.58 14.46 7.98
N ASP A 36 5.09 15.69 8.18
CA ASP A 36 3.72 16.06 7.88
C ASP A 36 3.60 16.51 6.42
N ILE A 37 3.62 15.53 5.52
CA ILE A 37 3.53 15.72 4.06
C ILE A 37 2.38 14.88 3.49
N ASP A 38 2.03 15.15 2.24
CA ASP A 38 1.05 14.33 1.53
C ASP A 38 1.67 12.95 1.24
N TYR A 39 0.96 11.88 1.60
CA TYR A 39 1.36 10.50 1.36
C TYR A 39 0.39 9.82 0.39
N LEU A 40 0.93 9.10 -0.60
CA LEU A 40 0.19 8.16 -1.44
C LEU A 40 0.85 6.80 -1.26
N LEU A 41 0.11 5.84 -0.71
CA LEU A 41 0.61 4.52 -0.33
C LEU A 41 -0.36 3.45 -0.82
N GLY A 42 0.11 2.26 -1.13
CA GLY A 42 -0.78 1.19 -1.51
C GLY A 42 -0.14 -0.18 -1.49
N HIS A 43 -0.96 -1.14 -1.85
CA HIS A 43 -0.62 -2.55 -1.88
C HIS A 43 -1.37 -3.22 -3.03
N THR A 44 -1.00 -4.47 -3.34
CA THR A 44 -1.75 -5.31 -4.28
C THR A 44 -2.75 -6.19 -3.53
N SER A 45 -3.84 -6.60 -4.18
CA SER A 45 -4.84 -7.46 -3.54
C SER A 45 -4.31 -8.87 -3.21
N ASN A 46 -3.18 -9.27 -3.81
CA ASN A 46 -2.46 -10.49 -3.48
C ASN A 46 -0.94 -10.24 -3.35
N GLU A 47 -0.46 -9.74 -2.22
CA GLU A 47 0.98 -9.46 -2.00
C GLU A 47 1.88 -10.72 -1.98
N GLY A 48 1.35 -11.93 -2.23
CA GLY A 48 2.11 -13.17 -2.20
C GLY A 48 2.58 -13.58 -0.79
N ILE A 49 1.98 -12.96 0.24
CA ILE A 49 2.23 -13.28 1.65
C ILE A 49 1.35 -14.46 2.03
N ASP A 50 1.96 -15.63 2.17
CA ASP A 50 1.30 -16.85 2.64
C ASP A 50 1.13 -16.77 4.17
N PRO A 51 -0.11 -16.67 4.69
CA PRO A 51 -0.36 -16.50 6.12
C PRO A 51 0.08 -17.71 6.96
N ASP A 52 0.25 -18.89 6.35
CA ASP A 52 0.73 -20.09 7.04
C ASP A 52 2.28 -20.12 7.15
N LYS A 53 2.98 -19.35 6.30
CA LYS A 53 4.45 -19.27 6.28
C LYS A 53 5.00 -18.02 6.96
N VAL A 54 4.12 -17.07 7.27
CA VAL A 54 4.48 -15.78 7.81
C VAL A 54 3.77 -15.61 9.15
N PRO A 55 4.48 -15.55 10.29
CA PRO A 55 3.87 -15.44 11.61
C PRO A 55 2.85 -14.30 11.64
N VAL A 56 1.75 -14.45 12.38
CA VAL A 56 0.57 -13.54 12.48
C VAL A 56 0.90 -12.06 12.84
N GLY A 57 2.17 -11.67 12.97
CA GLY A 57 2.65 -10.29 13.08
C GLY A 57 3.41 -9.75 11.86
N ARG A 58 3.60 -10.53 10.79
CA ARG A 58 4.21 -10.07 9.53
C ARG A 58 3.13 -9.82 8.47
N VAL A 59 2.43 -8.73 8.73
CA VAL A 59 1.92 -7.70 7.81
C VAL A 59 1.00 -8.17 6.67
N SER A 60 -0.30 -8.21 6.96
CA SER A 60 -1.26 -7.75 5.95
C SER A 60 -0.88 -6.31 5.57
N MET A 61 -0.38 -6.09 4.34
CA MET A 61 -0.04 -4.74 3.86
C MET A 61 -1.24 -3.80 4.00
N ALA A 62 -2.45 -4.30 3.70
CA ALA A 62 -3.68 -3.55 3.93
C ALA A 62 -3.82 -3.08 5.38
N ALA A 63 -3.59 -3.95 6.37
CA ALA A 63 -3.67 -3.58 7.78
C ALA A 63 -2.59 -2.58 8.19
N ALA A 64 -1.35 -2.74 7.71
CA ALA A 64 -0.28 -1.80 8.04
C ALA A 64 -0.50 -0.40 7.44
N LEU A 65 -0.98 -0.32 6.20
CA LEU A 65 -1.31 0.96 5.57
C LEU A 65 -2.48 1.65 6.26
N ARG A 66 -3.51 0.88 6.67
CA ARG A 66 -4.62 1.40 7.47
C ARG A 66 -4.17 1.86 8.86
N ALA A 67 -3.30 1.12 9.52
CA ALA A 67 -2.71 1.50 10.81
C ALA A 67 -1.88 2.79 10.69
N TRP A 68 -1.08 2.93 9.63
CA TRP A 68 -0.39 4.18 9.32
C TRP A 68 -1.37 5.35 9.09
N GLY A 69 -2.41 5.13 8.28
CA GLY A 69 -3.44 6.14 8.02
C GLY A 69 -4.12 6.60 9.30
N ARG A 70 -4.45 5.68 10.21
CA ARG A 70 -5.00 6.00 11.54
C ARG A 70 -4.03 6.80 12.38
N LEU A 71 -2.77 6.38 12.44
CA LEU A 71 -1.73 7.06 13.21
C LEU A 71 -1.54 8.52 12.75
N GLN A 72 -1.57 8.76 11.43
CA GLN A 72 -1.53 10.12 10.87
C GLN A 72 -2.69 10.99 11.38
N LEU A 73 -3.92 10.46 11.36
CA LEU A 73 -5.11 11.18 11.84
C LEU A 73 -5.02 11.49 13.34
N GLU A 74 -4.64 10.50 14.15
CA GLU A 74 -4.52 10.62 15.60
C GLU A 74 -3.44 11.62 16.03
N GLN A 75 -2.36 11.70 15.26
CA GLN A 75 -1.27 12.66 15.48
C GLN A 75 -1.57 14.05 14.90
N GLY A 76 -2.77 14.27 14.34
CA GLY A 76 -3.18 15.55 13.76
C GLY A 76 -2.43 15.93 12.48
N LYS A 77 -1.87 14.94 11.77
CA LYS A 77 -1.15 15.12 10.51
C LYS A 77 -2.10 15.03 9.32
N LYS A 78 -1.58 15.37 8.13
CA LYS A 78 -2.27 15.20 6.87
C LYS A 78 -2.70 13.74 6.66
N PRO A 79 -3.95 13.50 6.22
CA PRO A 79 -4.42 12.16 5.90
C PRO A 79 -3.73 11.63 4.62
N ALA A 80 -3.43 10.34 4.58
CA ALA A 80 -2.82 9.69 3.43
C ALA A 80 -3.85 9.28 2.37
N TYR A 81 -3.46 9.20 1.11
CA TYR A 81 -4.22 8.53 0.05
C TYR A 81 -3.79 7.06 -0.01
N LEU A 82 -4.73 6.15 0.27
CA LEU A 82 -4.46 4.71 0.22
C LEU A 82 -5.08 4.07 -1.01
N TYR A 83 -4.39 3.10 -1.63
CA TYR A 83 -4.93 2.27 -2.71
C TYR A 83 -4.71 0.77 -2.51
N CYS A 84 -5.54 -0.01 -3.19
CA CYS A 84 -5.38 -1.44 -3.41
C CYS A 84 -5.43 -1.71 -4.93
N PHE A 85 -4.33 -2.18 -5.50
CA PHE A 85 -4.29 -2.63 -6.89
C PHE A 85 -4.91 -4.02 -6.98
N ASP A 86 -6.03 -4.12 -7.71
CA ASP A 86 -6.90 -5.31 -7.72
C ASP A 86 -7.18 -5.83 -9.14
N ARG A 87 -6.29 -5.53 -10.08
CA ARG A 87 -6.33 -6.10 -11.41
C ARG A 87 -5.67 -7.48 -11.40
N GLN A 88 -6.49 -8.51 -11.49
CA GLN A 88 -6.05 -9.90 -11.68
C GLN A 88 -5.24 -10.02 -12.97
N MET A 89 -3.96 -10.38 -12.91
CA MET A 89 -3.09 -10.28 -14.09
C MET A 89 -3.53 -11.23 -15.22
N PRO A 90 -3.54 -10.80 -16.50
CA PRO A 90 -3.89 -11.67 -17.60
C PRO A 90 -2.72 -12.61 -17.94
N GLY A 91 -3.05 -13.77 -18.52
CA GLY A 91 -2.10 -14.77 -18.99
C GLY A 91 -1.85 -15.94 -18.02
N ASP A 92 -2.20 -15.80 -16.74
CA ASP A 92 -2.13 -16.85 -15.71
C ASP A 92 -3.07 -16.53 -14.53
N ASP A 93 -3.06 -17.37 -13.50
CA ASP A 93 -3.88 -17.23 -12.28
C ASP A 93 -3.09 -16.61 -11.11
N ALA A 94 -2.02 -15.84 -11.39
CA ALA A 94 -1.19 -15.25 -10.33
C ALA A 94 -1.92 -14.16 -9.51
N GLY A 95 -3.05 -13.67 -10.03
CA GLY A 95 -3.80 -12.55 -9.46
C GLY A 95 -3.03 -11.24 -9.47
N ALA A 96 -3.44 -10.26 -8.66
CA ALA A 96 -2.71 -8.99 -8.48
C ALA A 96 -1.51 -9.19 -7.54
N PHE A 97 -0.46 -9.85 -8.04
CA PHE A 97 0.70 -10.23 -7.24
C PHE A 97 1.61 -9.04 -6.90
N HIS A 98 2.50 -9.20 -5.92
CA HIS A 98 3.49 -8.18 -5.54
C HIS A 98 4.22 -7.57 -6.74
N SER A 99 4.26 -6.24 -6.84
CA SER A 99 4.88 -5.46 -7.93
C SER A 99 4.19 -5.56 -9.31
N SER A 100 3.03 -6.21 -9.43
CA SER A 100 2.31 -6.30 -10.71
C SER A 100 1.72 -4.96 -11.18
N GLU A 101 1.46 -4.04 -10.26
CA GLU A 101 0.98 -2.68 -10.49
C GLU A 101 2.03 -1.80 -11.18
N LEU A 102 3.32 -2.10 -11.03
CA LEU A 102 4.42 -1.29 -11.58
C LEU A 102 4.34 -1.16 -13.11
N TRP A 103 3.84 -2.18 -13.82
CA TRP A 103 3.66 -2.05 -15.27
C TRP A 103 2.67 -0.94 -15.65
N TYR A 104 1.65 -0.72 -14.82
CA TYR A 104 0.64 0.31 -15.01
C TYR A 104 1.16 1.68 -14.56
N GLU A 105 1.83 1.74 -13.40
CA GLU A 105 2.40 2.97 -12.84
C GLU A 105 3.48 3.58 -13.74
N PHE A 106 4.25 2.76 -14.43
CA PHE A 106 5.29 3.22 -15.34
C PHE A 106 4.85 3.30 -16.82
N GLY A 107 3.61 2.92 -17.14
CA GLY A 107 3.12 2.91 -18.53
C GLY A 107 3.94 1.97 -19.43
N THR A 108 4.30 0.78 -18.93
CA THR A 108 5.21 -0.17 -19.60
C THR A 108 4.54 -1.48 -19.99
N LEU A 109 3.21 -1.50 -20.14
CA LEU A 109 2.44 -2.68 -20.53
C LEU A 109 2.97 -3.32 -21.83
N ASP A 110 3.35 -2.52 -22.83
CA ASP A 110 3.92 -2.99 -24.11
C ASP A 110 5.32 -3.63 -23.99
N ARG A 111 5.97 -3.51 -22.84
CA ARG A 111 7.30 -4.09 -22.56
C ARG A 111 7.20 -5.37 -21.74
N CYS A 112 6.01 -5.92 -21.62
CA CYS A 112 5.72 -7.16 -20.90
C CYS A 112 5.18 -8.22 -21.87
N TRP A 113 5.40 -9.50 -21.54
CA TRP A 113 4.90 -10.62 -22.33
C TRP A 113 3.43 -10.94 -22.05
N ARG A 114 2.85 -10.36 -20.98
CA ARG A 114 1.47 -10.64 -20.58
C ARG A 114 0.49 -10.12 -21.64
N PRO A 115 -0.61 -10.84 -21.89
CA PRO A 115 -1.60 -10.46 -22.91
C PRO A 115 -2.54 -9.37 -22.39
N PHE A 116 -2.00 -8.16 -22.21
CA PHE A 116 -2.77 -6.98 -21.83
C PHE A 116 -3.79 -6.61 -22.90
N VAL A 117 -4.95 -6.12 -22.46
CA VAL A 117 -6.06 -5.67 -23.32
C VAL A 117 -6.19 -4.15 -23.29
N ALA A 118 -7.04 -3.58 -24.14
CA ALA A 118 -7.19 -2.13 -24.24
C ALA A 118 -7.60 -1.47 -22.92
N GLU A 119 -8.40 -2.16 -22.11
CA GLU A 119 -8.84 -1.73 -20.79
C GLU A 119 -7.67 -1.67 -19.78
N ASP A 120 -6.63 -2.48 -19.95
CA ASP A 120 -5.42 -2.37 -19.14
C ASP A 120 -4.66 -1.07 -19.43
N HIS A 121 -4.60 -0.65 -20.71
CA HIS A 121 -4.01 0.63 -21.09
C HIS A 121 -4.83 1.80 -20.54
N GLN A 122 -6.17 1.73 -20.57
CA GLN A 122 -7.02 2.75 -19.96
C GLN A 122 -6.83 2.85 -18.44
N LEU A 123 -6.69 1.70 -17.77
CA LEU A 123 -6.36 1.66 -16.35
C LEU A 123 -4.98 2.27 -16.09
N SER A 124 -3.98 1.96 -16.91
CA SER A 124 -2.62 2.53 -16.80
C SER A 124 -2.64 4.05 -17.00
N ASP A 125 -3.38 4.57 -17.98
CA ASP A 125 -3.54 6.01 -18.19
C ASP A 125 -4.21 6.69 -16.98
N THR A 126 -5.19 6.03 -16.38
CA THR A 126 -5.87 6.51 -15.16
C THR A 126 -4.90 6.57 -13.97
N ILE A 127 -4.11 5.51 -13.76
CA ILE A 127 -3.08 5.42 -12.72
C ILE A 127 -2.00 6.50 -12.94
N LEU A 128 -1.48 6.65 -14.15
CA LEU A 128 -0.53 7.71 -14.49
C LEU A 128 -1.11 9.10 -14.22
N GLY A 129 -2.40 9.32 -14.51
CA GLY A 129 -3.12 10.54 -14.15
C GLY A 129 -3.07 10.83 -12.65
N PHE A 130 -3.44 9.84 -11.82
CA PHE A 130 -3.38 9.98 -10.36
C PHE A 130 -1.97 10.29 -9.85
N TRP A 131 -0.96 9.51 -10.26
CA TRP A 131 0.41 9.66 -9.78
C TRP A 131 1.02 10.99 -10.22
N THR A 132 0.79 11.42 -11.47
CA THR A 132 1.34 12.70 -11.97
C THR A 132 0.65 13.90 -11.35
N ASN A 133 -0.65 13.83 -11.03
CA ASN A 133 -1.33 14.88 -10.26
C ASN A 133 -0.79 14.94 -8.83
N PHE A 134 -0.68 13.79 -8.17
CA PHE A 134 -0.13 13.71 -6.81
C PHE A 134 1.29 14.28 -6.74
N ALA A 135 2.16 13.95 -7.70
CA ALA A 135 3.50 14.51 -7.77
C ALA A 135 3.54 16.04 -7.94
N LYS A 136 2.54 16.62 -8.64
CA LYS A 136 2.45 18.07 -8.86
C LYS A 136 1.89 18.82 -7.65
N THR A 137 0.91 18.25 -6.95
CA THR A 137 0.06 19.01 -6.02
C THR A 137 -0.19 18.33 -4.68
N GLY A 138 0.32 17.13 -4.43
CA GLY A 138 -0.01 16.33 -3.23
C GLY A 138 -1.44 15.81 -3.22
N ASN A 139 -2.16 15.89 -4.35
CA ASN A 139 -3.55 15.45 -4.50
C ASN A 139 -3.68 14.68 -5.82
N PRO A 140 -4.14 13.41 -5.82
CA PRO A 140 -4.21 12.60 -7.03
C PRO A 140 -5.33 13.04 -7.98
N ASN A 141 -6.32 13.80 -7.52
CA ASN A 141 -7.50 14.14 -8.31
C ASN A 141 -7.20 15.04 -9.51
N GLY A 142 -7.95 14.86 -10.60
CA GLY A 142 -7.86 15.66 -11.82
C GLY A 142 -9.09 15.49 -12.71
N GLU A 143 -9.19 16.31 -13.75
CA GLU A 143 -10.30 16.22 -14.71
C GLU A 143 -10.33 14.85 -15.40
N GLY A 144 -11.52 14.25 -15.50
CA GLY A 144 -11.72 12.94 -16.12
C GLY A 144 -11.31 11.73 -15.28
N LEU A 145 -10.73 11.94 -14.08
CA LEU A 145 -10.35 10.85 -13.18
C LEU A 145 -11.46 10.57 -12.14
N PRO A 146 -11.61 9.31 -11.71
CA PRO A 146 -12.43 8.98 -10.54
C PRO A 146 -11.98 9.74 -9.30
N VAL A 147 -12.93 10.17 -8.46
CA VAL A 147 -12.59 10.92 -7.24
C VAL A 147 -11.93 10.01 -6.21
N TRP A 148 -10.70 10.34 -5.85
CA TRP A 148 -9.94 9.68 -4.81
C TRP A 148 -9.96 10.52 -3.53
N LYS A 149 -10.63 10.00 -2.51
CA LYS A 149 -10.69 10.63 -1.19
C LYS A 149 -9.50 10.18 -0.33
N PRO A 150 -8.92 11.06 0.50
CA PRO A 150 -7.93 10.64 1.46
C PRO A 150 -8.55 9.68 2.49
N PHE A 151 -7.72 8.88 3.13
CA PHE A 151 -8.11 7.94 4.17
C PHE A 151 -8.53 8.67 5.44
N LEU A 152 -9.77 8.42 5.88
CA LEU A 152 -10.40 9.06 7.03
C LEU A 152 -11.03 8.00 7.96
N GLU A 153 -11.99 8.40 8.80
CA GLU A 153 -12.73 7.50 9.68
C GLU A 153 -13.62 6.48 8.96
N ASP A 154 -13.96 6.73 7.69
CA ASP A 154 -14.65 5.77 6.82
C ASP A 154 -13.71 4.68 6.27
N ARG A 155 -12.40 4.80 6.53
CA ARG A 155 -11.34 3.83 6.21
C ARG A 155 -11.28 3.41 4.74
N LEU A 156 -11.81 4.24 3.84
CA LEU A 156 -11.89 3.93 2.42
C LEU A 156 -10.51 3.98 1.74
N GLN A 157 -10.31 3.07 0.80
CA GLN A 157 -9.13 3.00 -0.06
C GLN A 157 -9.55 3.03 -1.54
N MET A 158 -8.72 3.56 -2.42
CA MET A 158 -8.96 3.51 -3.86
C MET A 158 -8.64 2.11 -4.39
N ARG A 159 -9.65 1.38 -4.85
CA ARG A 159 -9.47 0.17 -5.66
C ARG A 159 -9.02 0.58 -7.06
N LEU A 160 -7.91 0.04 -7.54
CA LEU A 160 -7.46 0.18 -8.92
C LEU A 160 -7.76 -1.11 -9.68
N GLY A 161 -8.85 -1.11 -10.44
CA GLY A 161 -9.36 -2.28 -11.16
C GLY A 161 -9.69 -1.98 -12.62
N ILE A 162 -9.63 -3.01 -13.46
CA ILE A 162 -9.91 -2.92 -14.91
C ILE A 162 -11.37 -2.56 -15.21
N ASP A 163 -12.29 -2.88 -14.30
CA ASP A 163 -13.71 -2.52 -14.34
C ASP A 163 -13.99 -1.11 -13.81
N GLY A 164 -12.94 -0.38 -13.41
CA GLY A 164 -13.01 1.00 -12.93
C GLY A 164 -12.36 1.18 -11.56
N CYS A 165 -11.90 2.41 -11.29
CA CYS A 165 -11.34 2.77 -9.99
C CYS A 165 -12.43 3.33 -9.06
N THR A 166 -12.54 2.78 -7.86
CA THR A 166 -13.61 3.12 -6.90
C THR A 166 -13.12 3.15 -5.46
N MET A 167 -13.74 3.96 -4.61
CA MET A 167 -13.46 3.95 -3.16
C MET A 167 -14.14 2.73 -2.52
N VAL A 168 -13.38 1.91 -1.78
CA VAL A 168 -13.83 0.64 -1.19
C VAL A 168 -13.42 0.58 0.28
N ASP A 169 -14.33 0.10 1.13
CA ASP A 169 -13.97 -0.41 2.46
C ASP A 169 -13.66 -1.90 2.33
N TYR A 170 -12.41 -2.26 2.57
CA TYR A 170 -11.93 -3.64 2.51
C TYR A 170 -12.18 -4.42 3.82
N ASP A 171 -12.69 -3.77 4.87
CA ASP A 171 -12.88 -4.40 6.18
C ASP A 171 -14.34 -4.81 6.45
N THR A 172 -14.90 -5.67 5.61
CA THR A 172 -16.32 -6.04 5.68
C THR A 172 -16.71 -6.82 6.93
N GLU A 173 -15.75 -7.48 7.59
CA GLU A 173 -15.98 -8.35 8.76
C GLU A 173 -15.18 -7.92 10.01
N GLY A 174 -14.52 -6.76 9.97
CA GLY A 174 -13.70 -6.25 11.08
C GLY A 174 -12.36 -6.96 11.26
N GLY A 175 -11.92 -7.76 10.28
CA GLY A 175 -10.65 -8.48 10.31
C GLY A 175 -9.44 -7.54 10.18
N LEU A 176 -9.52 -6.52 9.31
CA LEU A 176 -8.43 -5.55 9.17
C LEU A 176 -8.33 -4.65 10.40
N THR A 177 -9.45 -4.20 10.95
CA THR A 177 -9.46 -3.39 12.19
C THR A 177 -8.77 -4.11 13.34
N LYS A 178 -9.02 -5.42 13.52
CA LYS A 178 -8.32 -6.23 14.55
C LYS A 178 -6.80 -6.28 14.33
N LEU A 179 -6.36 -6.38 13.08
CA LEU A 179 -4.93 -6.39 12.75
C LEU A 179 -4.30 -5.01 12.94
N GLU A 180 -5.00 -3.94 12.60
CA GLU A 180 -4.57 -2.57 12.88
C GLU A 180 -4.39 -2.33 14.38
N ASP A 181 -5.35 -2.75 15.20
CA ASP A 181 -5.28 -2.61 16.65
C ASP A 181 -4.08 -3.38 17.23
N ALA A 182 -3.87 -4.62 16.76
CA ALA A 182 -2.70 -5.41 17.13
C ALA A 182 -1.37 -4.75 16.73
N LEU A 183 -1.30 -4.14 15.54
CA LEU A 183 -0.11 -3.40 15.07
C LEU A 183 0.15 -2.12 15.87
N LEU A 184 -0.90 -1.47 16.37
CA LEU A 184 -0.83 -0.25 17.17
C LEU A 184 -0.74 -0.53 18.69
N GLY A 185 -0.66 -1.80 19.10
CA GLY A 185 -0.55 -2.21 20.50
C GLY A 185 -1.82 -1.96 21.34
N ARG A 186 -3.00 -2.18 20.76
CA ARG A 186 -4.32 -1.91 21.37
C ARG A 186 -5.14 -3.17 21.62
#